data_AF-D2PG59-F1
#
_entry.id   AF-D2PG59-F1
#
_cell.length_a   1.000
_cell.length_b   1.000
_cell.length_c   1.000
_cell.angle_alpha   90.00
_cell.angle_beta   90.00
_cell.angle_gamma   90.00
#
_symmetry.space_group_name_H-M   'P 1'
#
loop_
_entity.id
_entity.type
_entity.pdbx_description
1 polymer ?
#
loop_
_entity_poly.entity_id
_entity_poly.type
_entity_poly.pdbx_seq_one_letter_code
_entity_poly.pdbx_strand_id
1 'polypeptide(L)'
;MSYYGNLRSLGYTHHRAQDEVTKIARTIILSEFSSLSEIQQVIIKALSIMKQARWRDLKKVSEGFLRRDIKDWTFNHALKQLINERIILKENEKYSLIDPLYSIVQ
;
A
#
# COMPACT_ATOMS: atom_id res chain seq x y z
N MET A 1 3.46 19.23 17.64
CA MET A 1 2.83 19.84 16.44
C MET A 1 2.92 18.86 15.28
N SER A 2 1.86 18.69 14.50
CA SER A 2 1.92 17.90 13.25
C SER A 2 2.51 18.74 12.11
N TYR A 3 3.03 18.09 11.07
CA TYR A 3 3.57 18.77 9.89
C TYR A 3 2.51 19.69 9.22
N TYR A 4 1.27 19.20 9.11
CA TYR A 4 0.11 20.01 8.70
C TYR A 4 -0.10 21.23 9.62
N GLY A 5 -0.05 21.06 10.94
CA GLY A 5 -0.22 22.15 11.90
C GLY A 5 0.87 23.22 11.78
N ASN A 6 2.10 22.81 11.47
CA ASN A 6 3.21 23.74 11.19
C ASN A 6 2.91 24.57 9.93
N LEU A 7 2.51 23.94 8.81
CA LEU A 7 2.14 24.66 7.59
C LEU A 7 1.00 25.66 7.83
N ARG A 8 -0.01 25.27 8.62
CA ARG A 8 -1.10 26.17 9.02
C ARG A 8 -0.60 27.37 9.84
N SER A 9 0.37 27.16 10.73
CA SER A 9 1.00 28.23 11.51
C SER A 9 1.86 29.18 10.66
N LEU A 10 2.38 28.72 9.53
CA LEU A 10 3.12 29.52 8.55
C LEU A 10 2.21 30.29 7.58
N GLY A 11 0.88 30.29 7.81
CA GLY A 11 -0.09 31.07 7.02
C GLY A 11 -0.61 30.36 5.77
N TYR A 12 -0.28 29.08 5.55
CA TYR A 12 -0.87 28.31 4.44
C TYR A 12 -2.36 28.14 4.68
N THR A 13 -3.18 28.33 3.64
CA THR A 13 -4.61 27.98 3.70
C THR A 13 -4.79 26.49 3.98
N HIS A 14 -5.98 26.10 4.46
CA HIS A 14 -6.30 24.70 4.73
C HIS A 14 -5.97 23.79 3.54
N HIS A 15 -6.47 24.14 2.35
CA HIS A 15 -6.23 23.41 1.11
C HIS A 15 -4.74 23.32 0.77
N ARG A 16 -4.02 24.45 0.80
CA ARG A 16 -2.59 24.45 0.45
C ARG A 16 -1.76 23.63 1.43
N ALA A 17 -2.09 23.67 2.72
CA ALA A 17 -1.42 22.84 3.73
C ALA A 17 -1.72 21.34 3.53
N GLN A 18 -2.95 20.97 3.16
CA GLN A 18 -3.30 19.59 2.83
C GLN A 18 -2.58 19.09 1.57
N ASP A 19 -2.49 19.92 0.53
CA ASP A 19 -1.85 19.55 -0.73
C ASP A 19 -0.36 19.25 -0.53
N GLU A 20 0.37 20.07 0.23
CA GLU A 20 1.79 19.84 0.54
C GLU A 20 2.00 18.55 1.33
N VAL A 21 1.16 18.29 2.35
CA VAL A 21 1.21 17.04 3.12
C VAL A 21 0.95 15.84 2.22
N THR A 22 -0.05 15.93 1.34
CA THR A 22 -0.43 14.84 0.44
C THR A 22 0.66 14.58 -0.60
N LYS A 23 1.29 15.63 -1.12
CA LYS A 23 2.39 15.53 -2.06
C LYS A 23 3.58 14.78 -1.44
N ILE A 24 3.97 15.15 -0.23
CA ILE A 24 5.06 14.49 0.48
C ILE A 24 4.70 13.04 0.80
N ALA A 25 3.48 12.78 1.30
CA ALA A 25 3.02 11.42 1.57
C ALA A 25 3.05 10.55 0.30
N ARG A 26 2.60 11.08 -0.84
CA ARG A 26 2.69 10.40 -2.14
C ARG A 26 4.13 10.09 -2.52
N THR A 27 5.05 11.03 -2.37
CA THR A 27 6.48 10.80 -2.68
C THR A 27 7.07 9.69 -1.81
N ILE A 28 6.76 9.68 -0.51
CA ILE A 28 7.23 8.65 0.43
C ILE A 28 6.68 7.28 0.02
N ILE A 29 5.37 7.17 -0.21
CA ILE A 29 4.72 5.91 -0.58
C ILE A 29 5.26 5.35 -1.90
N LEU A 30 5.48 6.21 -2.90
CA LEU A 30 6.08 5.78 -4.17
C LEU A 30 7.53 5.30 -3.99
N SER A 31 8.29 5.96 -3.12
CA SER A 31 9.65 5.54 -2.79
C SER A 31 9.67 4.19 -2.06
N GLU A 32 8.80 4.00 -1.07
CA GLU A 32 8.64 2.71 -0.37
C GLU A 32 8.22 1.62 -1.35
N PHE A 33 7.19 1.86 -2.15
CA PHE A 33 6.68 0.91 -3.12
C PHE A 33 7.74 0.47 -4.14
N SER A 34 8.55 1.40 -4.64
CA SER A 34 9.62 1.09 -5.60
C SER A 34 10.76 0.25 -5.00
N SER A 35 10.93 0.26 -3.68
CA SER A 35 11.92 -0.57 -2.97
C SER A 35 11.45 -2.01 -2.72
N LEU A 36 10.16 -2.28 -2.85
CA LEU A 36 9.57 -3.61 -2.63
C LEU A 36 9.87 -4.57 -3.79
N SER A 37 9.89 -5.86 -3.49
CA SER A 37 9.97 -6.90 -4.53
C SER A 37 8.77 -6.88 -5.46
N GLU A 38 8.93 -7.38 -6.69
CA GLU A 38 7.86 -7.45 -7.69
C GLU A 38 6.58 -8.12 -7.15
N ILE A 39 6.73 -9.21 -6.38
CA ILE A 39 5.59 -9.93 -5.79
C ILE A 39 4.89 -9.07 -4.74
N GLN A 40 5.63 -8.37 -3.88
CA GLN A 40 5.06 -7.45 -2.91
C GLN A 40 4.30 -6.31 -3.60
N GLN A 41 4.87 -5.76 -4.67
CA GLN A 41 4.25 -4.70 -5.46
C GLN A 41 2.90 -5.14 -6.05
N VAL A 42 2.82 -6.34 -6.66
CA VAL A 42 1.55 -6.82 -7.22
C VAL A 42 0.53 -7.22 -6.16
N ILE A 43 0.95 -7.63 -4.97
CA ILE A 43 0.03 -7.85 -3.84
C ILE A 43 -0.62 -6.52 -3.43
N ILE A 44 0.18 -5.45 -3.29
CA ILE A 44 -0.34 -4.11 -2.96
C ILE A 44 -1.28 -3.61 -4.05
N LYS A 45 -0.93 -3.76 -5.33
CA LYS A 45 -1.82 -3.41 -6.47
C LYS A 45 -3.12 -4.20 -6.47
N ALA A 46 -3.08 -5.50 -6.15
CA ALA A 46 -4.28 -6.30 -6.04
C ALA A 46 -5.18 -5.81 -4.90
N LEU A 47 -4.62 -5.51 -3.73
CA LEU A 47 -5.38 -5.00 -2.59
C LEU A 47 -5.87 -3.55 -2.78
N SER A 48 -5.16 -2.71 -3.54
CA SER A 48 -5.61 -1.35 -3.83
C SER A 48 -6.90 -1.33 -4.65
N ILE A 49 -7.13 -2.36 -5.47
CA ILE A 49 -8.36 -2.53 -6.27
C ILE A 49 -9.43 -3.25 -5.46
N MET A 50 -9.07 -4.37 -4.81
CA MET A 50 -10.03 -5.23 -4.11
C MET A 50 -10.50 -4.65 -2.78
N LYS A 51 -9.74 -3.71 -2.18
CA LYS A 51 -9.86 -3.18 -0.81
C LYS A 51 -9.62 -4.22 0.28
N GLN A 52 -10.22 -5.39 0.16
CA GLN A 52 -10.07 -6.52 1.07
C GLN A 52 -10.21 -7.85 0.31
N ALA A 53 -9.32 -8.82 0.55
CA ALA A 53 -9.31 -10.08 -0.18
C ALA A 53 -8.94 -11.28 0.70
N ARG A 54 -9.50 -12.46 0.40
CA ARG A 54 -8.99 -13.74 0.94
C ARG A 54 -7.73 -14.15 0.21
N TRP A 55 -6.93 -15.02 0.83
CA TRP A 55 -5.66 -15.49 0.27
C TRP A 55 -5.76 -15.98 -1.18
N ARG A 56 -6.77 -16.83 -1.48
CA ARG A 56 -6.96 -17.42 -2.82
C ARG A 56 -7.25 -16.36 -3.88
N ASP A 57 -8.16 -15.43 -3.57
CA ASP A 57 -8.57 -14.39 -4.50
C ASP A 57 -7.42 -13.40 -4.73
N LEU A 58 -6.72 -13.03 -3.65
CA LEU A 58 -5.56 -12.16 -3.71
C LEU A 58 -4.46 -12.76 -4.57
N LYS A 59 -4.14 -14.04 -4.36
CA LYS A 59 -3.13 -14.75 -5.15
C LYS A 59 -3.49 -14.76 -6.64
N LYS A 60 -4.73 -15.15 -6.95
CA LYS A 60 -5.22 -15.22 -8.34
C LYS A 60 -5.12 -13.88 -9.05
N VAL A 61 -5.48 -12.78 -8.38
CA VAL A 61 -5.38 -11.43 -8.95
C VAL A 61 -3.91 -11.02 -9.12
N SER A 62 -3.05 -11.28 -8.14
CA SER A 62 -1.61 -11.01 -8.24
C SER A 62 -0.93 -11.78 -9.37
N GLU A 63 -1.26 -13.06 -9.56
CA GLU A 63 -0.80 -13.88 -10.69
C GLU A 63 -1.31 -13.33 -12.03
N GLY A 64 -2.56 -12.85 -12.06
CA GLY A 64 -3.14 -12.16 -13.21
C GLY A 64 -2.34 -10.92 -13.64
N PHE A 65 -1.82 -10.14 -12.68
CA PHE A 65 -0.95 -9.00 -12.98
C PHE A 65 0.40 -9.41 -13.58
N LEU A 66 1.00 -10.50 -13.08
CA LEU A 66 2.29 -10.98 -13.57
C LEU A 66 2.18 -11.85 -14.82
N ARG A 67 0.96 -12.28 -15.20
CA ARG A 67 0.69 -13.26 -16.26
C ARG A 67 1.47 -14.57 -16.07
N ARG A 68 1.71 -14.96 -14.82
CA ARG A 68 2.41 -16.20 -14.43
C ARG A 68 2.01 -16.64 -13.04
N ASP A 69 2.18 -17.93 -12.78
CA ASP A 69 1.95 -18.52 -11.46
C ASP A 69 3.04 -18.11 -10.46
N ILE A 70 2.63 -17.91 -9.21
CA ILE A 70 3.51 -17.63 -8.08
C ILE A 70 3.48 -18.85 -7.16
N LYS A 71 4.67 -19.35 -6.77
CA LYS A 71 4.75 -20.45 -5.80
C LYS A 71 4.17 -20.00 -4.45
N ASP A 72 3.37 -20.85 -3.82
CA ASP A 72 2.69 -20.53 -2.56
C ASP A 72 3.64 -20.05 -1.46
N TRP A 73 4.81 -20.68 -1.33
CA TRP A 73 5.81 -20.28 -0.33
C TRP A 73 6.35 -18.87 -0.60
N THR A 74 6.55 -18.50 -1.87
CA THR A 74 7.06 -17.18 -2.26
C THR A 74 6.00 -16.12 -2.00
N PHE A 75 4.74 -16.42 -2.34
CA PHE A 75 3.60 -15.53 -2.08
C PHE A 75 3.39 -15.32 -0.57
N ASN A 76 3.45 -16.41 0.21
CA ASN A 76 3.33 -16.36 1.67
C ASN A 76 4.48 -15.59 2.32
N HIS A 77 5.70 -15.73 1.80
CA HIS A 77 6.85 -14.96 2.26
C HIS A 77 6.64 -13.46 2.04
N ALA A 78 6.21 -13.06 0.83
CA ALA A 78 5.91 -11.67 0.51
C ALA A 78 4.78 -11.10 1.39
N LEU A 79 3.70 -11.84 1.59
CA LEU A 79 2.62 -11.44 2.52
C LEU A 79 3.13 -11.24 3.94
N LYS A 80 3.96 -12.16 4.44
CA LYS A 80 4.53 -12.06 5.79
C LYS A 80 5.41 -10.82 5.93
N GLN A 81 6.23 -10.50 4.92
CA GLN A 81 7.03 -9.27 4.92
C GLN A 81 6.16 -8.02 4.96
N LEU A 82 5.13 -7.95 4.11
CA LEU A 82 4.22 -6.79 4.07
C LEU A 82 3.42 -6.60 5.37
N ILE A 83 3.09 -7.69 6.07
CA ILE A 83 2.46 -7.63 7.39
C ILE A 83 3.45 -7.14 8.44
N ASN A 84 4.69 -7.66 8.43
CA ASN A 84 5.73 -7.23 9.36
C ASN A 84 6.09 -5.75 9.20
N GLU A 85 6.10 -5.26 7.95
CA GLU A 85 6.32 -3.86 7.61
C GLU A 85 5.10 -2.96 7.90
N ARG A 86 3.98 -3.53 8.38
CA ARG A 86 2.73 -2.82 8.67
C ARG A 86 2.15 -2.09 7.44
N ILE A 87 2.33 -2.67 6.26
CA ILE A 87 1.67 -2.22 5.01
C ILE A 87 0.32 -2.91 4.85
N ILE A 88 0.26 -4.21 5.18
CA ILE A 88 -0.95 -5.04 5.10
C ILE A 88 -1.39 -5.46 6.50
N LEU A 89 -2.70 -5.38 6.72
CA LEU A 89 -3.36 -5.97 7.87
C LEU A 89 -3.97 -7.31 7.47
N LYS A 90 -3.82 -8.31 8.34
CA LYS A 90 -4.54 -9.57 8.26
C LYS A 90 -5.55 -9.64 9.41
N GLU A 91 -6.83 -9.65 9.08
CA GLU A 91 -7.92 -9.87 10.04
C GLU A 91 -8.68 -11.13 9.65
N ASN A 92 -8.73 -12.10 10.57
CA ASN A 92 -9.28 -13.43 10.31
C ASN A 92 -8.61 -14.08 9.07
N GLU A 93 -9.37 -14.26 7.99
CA GLU A 93 -8.91 -14.85 6.72
C GLU A 93 -8.76 -13.82 5.58
N LYS A 94 -8.84 -12.53 5.90
CA LYS A 94 -8.82 -11.45 4.91
C LYS A 94 -7.62 -10.53 5.10
N TYR A 95 -7.13 -10.01 3.99
CA TYR A 95 -6.02 -9.06 3.90
C TYR A 95 -6.52 -7.73 3.36
N SER A 96 -6.01 -6.62 3.90
CA SER A 96 -6.31 -5.26 3.44
C SER A 96 -5.10 -4.34 3.63
N LEU A 97 -5.03 -3.26 2.87
CA LEU A 97 -4.02 -2.22 3.07
C LEU A 97 -4.32 -1.45 4.36
N ILE A 98 -3.28 -1.14 5.14
CA ILE A 98 -3.41 -0.34 6.36
C ILE A 98 -3.62 1.13 6.01
N ASP A 99 -2.84 1.66 5.08
CA ASP A 99 -2.95 3.04 4.63
C ASP A 99 -3.75 3.12 3.31
N PRO A 100 -4.89 3.84 3.27
CA PRO A 100 -5.64 4.10 2.04
C PRO A 100 -4.79 4.75 0.95
N LEU A 101 -3.74 5.49 1.28
CA LEU A 101 -2.90 6.19 0.31
C LEU A 101 -2.11 5.23 -0.61
N TYR A 102 -1.94 3.96 -0.24
CA TYR A 102 -1.43 2.94 -1.17
C TYR A 102 -2.37 2.73 -2.37
N SER A 103 -3.62 3.24 -2.34
CA SER A 103 -4.49 3.27 -3.52
C SER A 103 -3.96 4.15 -4.65
N ILE A 104 -2.96 5.02 -4.40
CA ILE A 104 -2.32 5.84 -5.42
C ILE A 104 -1.51 4.99 -6.41
N VAL A 105 -1.17 3.75 -6.04
CA VAL A 105 -0.36 2.83 -6.85
C VAL A 105 -1.22 1.92 -7.76
N GLN A 106 -2.54 2.18 -7.83
CA GLN A 106 -3.48 1.51 -8.73
C GLN A 106 -2.99 1.54 -10.20
#